data_AF-A0AAJ1R8A6-F1
#
_entry.id   AF-A0AAJ1R8A6-F1
#
_cell.length_a   1.000
_cell.length_b   1.000
_cell.length_c   1.000
_cell.angle_alpha   90.00
_cell.angle_beta   90.00
_cell.angle_gamma   90.00
#
_symmetry.space_group_name_H-M   'P 1'
#
loop_
_entity.id
_entity.type
_entity.pdbx_description
1 polymer ?
#
loop_
_entity_poly.entity_id
_entity_poly.type
_entity_poly.pdbx_seq_one_letter_code
_entity_poly.pdbx_strand_id
1 'polypeptide(L)'
;MLKRQKESIEQESLFLRTTADSSQGFLENLMKGYSKLTIDDPLIPFREKDLNQIADNVDYGILKALEGTWVSYNADYNKNIDRIMNGSGVHTTIMPSPGTNSGTIPGKFSFECEEYIEKLVFSLVPGGVRNRGGANELFCGAVKYEQSIKSVNTQKDNPDLLYTPIHEENGMYLWLSDVYNHAATKESIERDRGIHAFDEEDYKNYGYKGEYRNEPLVQVKDENGNPQYILMSELKEDQEYYEIIPAKELKPGAGNRGPYFIPDYSISRSGVIPHGSTITLLGDIVPSQSNYLIQGAPQFPEGDKAWNYDFLSVSPTMGGAGASETHPINLDEPAPAWVHETLNDQNDPGENKIYTQRILAHDLYPYSVRPDLRLRDTLSGQEVKNYVFLQMSSKNKTGAQGGILNVPFVNRFVPTVEVNFRMWIETVVENGREILQLQYEQIILFEFHFGDDGGTTSWPHIQVNTLRKLEDIPEDQRKIIEEQFFEGTKASQNISLNAPAVTSGCPYHKG
;
A
#
# COMPACT_ATOMS: atom_id res chain seq x y z
N MET A 1 6.98 -9.06 9.05
CA MET A 1 8.21 -9.07 8.24
C MET A 1 8.64 -10.44 7.71
N LEU A 2 9.05 -10.50 6.44
CA LEU A 2 9.78 -11.62 5.82
C LEU A 2 11.29 -11.31 5.75
N LYS A 3 12.11 -12.35 5.82
CA LYS A 3 13.56 -12.30 5.58
C LYS A 3 13.96 -13.20 4.43
N ARG A 4 15.04 -12.84 3.78
CA ARG A 4 15.72 -13.67 2.79
C ARG A 4 16.42 -14.87 3.45
N GLN A 5 16.34 -16.05 2.85
CA GLN A 5 16.99 -17.26 3.35
C GLN A 5 18.50 -17.23 3.12
N LYS A 6 19.28 -17.70 4.09
CA LYS A 6 20.75 -17.63 4.08
C LYS A 6 21.40 -18.35 2.88
N GLU A 7 20.85 -19.49 2.46
CA GLU A 7 21.32 -20.23 1.29
C GLU A 7 21.19 -19.40 0.00
N SER A 8 20.15 -18.56 -0.11
CA SER A 8 19.97 -17.68 -1.27
C SER A 8 20.96 -16.51 -1.32
N ILE A 9 21.51 -16.09 -0.16
CA ILE A 9 22.54 -15.03 -0.06
C ILE A 9 23.91 -15.60 -0.46
N GLU A 10 24.24 -16.81 -0.01
CA GLU A 10 25.50 -17.47 -0.35
C GLU A 10 25.52 -17.93 -1.82
N GLN A 11 24.39 -18.40 -2.34
CA GLN A 11 24.27 -18.86 -3.72
C GLN A 11 24.15 -17.72 -4.74
N GLU A 12 23.83 -16.48 -4.37
CA GLU A 12 23.78 -15.35 -5.33
C GLU A 12 25.14 -15.03 -5.94
N SER A 13 26.22 -15.30 -5.19
CA SER A 13 27.59 -15.29 -5.69
C SER A 13 27.87 -16.36 -6.78
N LEU A 14 27.00 -17.36 -6.89
CA LEU A 14 27.01 -18.44 -7.88
C LEU A 14 25.87 -18.34 -8.92
N PHE A 15 24.73 -17.73 -8.59
CA PHE A 15 23.49 -17.73 -9.39
C PHE A 15 23.48 -16.77 -10.58
N LEU A 16 24.51 -15.94 -10.73
CA LEU A 16 24.80 -15.32 -12.03
C LEU A 16 25.04 -16.37 -13.15
N ARG A 17 25.12 -17.67 -12.81
CA ARG A 17 25.28 -18.78 -13.77
C ARG A 17 24.56 -20.07 -13.40
N THR A 18 23.29 -20.07 -13.02
CA THR A 18 22.48 -21.31 -13.13
C THR A 18 21.01 -21.00 -13.36
N THR A 19 20.49 -21.59 -14.44
CA THR A 19 19.09 -21.61 -14.85
C THR A 19 18.17 -21.91 -13.68
N ALA A 20 17.14 -21.08 -13.51
CA ALA A 20 15.96 -21.42 -12.73
C ALA A 20 15.56 -22.86 -13.06
N ASP A 21 15.21 -23.66 -12.06
CA ASP A 21 14.65 -24.99 -12.27
C ASP A 21 13.41 -24.83 -13.15
N SER A 22 13.54 -25.19 -14.43
CA SER A 22 12.56 -24.89 -15.49
C SER A 22 11.24 -25.65 -15.32
N SER A 23 11.10 -26.39 -14.22
CA SER A 23 9.91 -27.14 -13.81
C SER A 23 8.98 -26.37 -12.88
N GLN A 24 9.43 -25.25 -12.28
CA GLN A 24 8.69 -24.50 -11.26
C GLN A 24 8.32 -23.10 -11.73
N GLY A 25 7.15 -22.63 -11.31
CA GLY A 25 6.58 -21.35 -11.70
C GLY A 25 7.30 -20.15 -11.11
N PHE A 26 7.08 -18.97 -11.68
CA PHE A 26 7.79 -17.74 -11.31
C PHE A 26 7.63 -17.40 -9.81
N LEU A 27 6.39 -17.38 -9.29
CA LEU A 27 6.14 -17.06 -7.88
C LEU A 27 6.67 -18.15 -6.92
N GLU A 28 6.67 -19.41 -7.34
CA GLU A 28 7.24 -20.52 -6.55
C GLU A 28 8.75 -20.33 -6.36
N ASN A 29 9.45 -20.04 -7.45
CA ASN A 29 10.88 -19.77 -7.41
C ASN A 29 11.22 -18.53 -6.58
N LEU A 30 10.43 -17.45 -6.73
CA LEU A 30 10.63 -16.23 -5.97
C LEU A 30 10.38 -16.45 -4.46
N MET A 31 9.25 -17.03 -4.09
CA MET A 31 8.84 -17.16 -2.68
C MET A 31 9.64 -18.19 -1.89
N LYS A 32 10.29 -19.16 -2.55
CA LYS A 32 11.24 -20.09 -1.90
C LYS A 32 12.41 -19.37 -1.22
N GLY A 33 12.81 -18.21 -1.73
CA GLY A 33 13.89 -17.40 -1.18
C GLY A 33 13.57 -16.76 0.18
N TYR A 34 12.33 -16.84 0.66
CA TYR A 34 11.88 -16.10 1.84
C TYR A 34 11.43 -17.01 2.98
N SER A 35 11.50 -16.47 4.19
CA SER A 35 10.98 -17.09 5.41
C SER A 35 10.52 -16.02 6.39
N LYS A 36 9.69 -16.38 7.37
CA LYS A 36 9.27 -15.45 8.42
C LYS A 36 10.48 -15.02 9.25
N LEU A 37 10.63 -13.72 9.49
CA LEU A 37 11.61 -13.20 10.44
C LEU A 37 11.12 -13.46 11.88
N THR A 38 12.00 -13.99 12.72
CA THR A 38 11.76 -14.31 14.13
C THR A 38 12.75 -13.58 15.03
N ILE A 39 12.43 -13.46 16.31
CA ILE A 39 13.32 -12.79 17.28
C ILE A 39 14.65 -13.53 17.50
N ASP A 40 14.68 -14.83 17.21
CA ASP A 40 15.88 -15.68 17.35
C ASP A 40 16.76 -15.64 16.08
N ASP A 41 16.32 -14.94 15.03
CA ASP A 41 17.08 -14.87 13.80
C ASP A 41 18.33 -13.99 13.95
N PRO A 42 19.50 -14.47 13.48
CA PRO A 42 20.73 -13.70 13.59
C PRO A 42 20.66 -12.47 12.68
N LEU A 43 21.04 -11.32 13.23
CA LEU A 43 21.21 -10.10 12.44
C LEU A 43 22.50 -10.15 11.63
N ILE A 44 22.43 -9.59 10.43
CA ILE A 44 23.57 -9.52 9.53
C ILE A 44 24.41 -8.30 9.93
N PRO A 45 25.70 -8.46 10.28
CA PRO A 45 26.55 -7.32 10.58
C PRO A 45 26.85 -6.54 9.30
N PHE A 46 26.61 -5.24 9.33
CA PHE A 46 27.05 -4.33 8.27
C PHE A 46 28.54 -4.06 8.40
N ARG A 47 29.24 -4.06 7.27
CA ARG A 47 30.65 -3.63 7.18
C ARG A 47 30.78 -2.64 6.03
N GLU A 48 31.39 -1.48 6.28
CA GLU A 48 31.52 -0.43 5.25
C GLU A 48 32.16 -0.92 3.94
N LYS A 49 33.10 -1.87 4.02
CA LYS A 49 33.75 -2.48 2.85
C LYS A 49 32.79 -3.23 1.91
N ASP A 50 31.64 -3.69 2.42
CA ASP A 50 30.66 -4.47 1.68
C ASP A 50 29.52 -3.57 1.12
N LEU A 51 29.58 -2.26 1.36
CA LEU A 51 28.54 -1.29 1.00
C LEU A 51 28.15 -1.37 -0.48
N ASN A 52 29.11 -1.37 -1.39
CA ASN A 52 28.83 -1.41 -2.82
C ASN A 52 28.18 -2.74 -3.21
N GLN A 53 28.64 -3.86 -2.63
CA GLN A 53 28.05 -5.17 -2.90
C GLN A 53 26.60 -5.24 -2.40
N ILE A 54 26.30 -4.68 -1.23
CA ILE A 54 24.92 -4.64 -0.69
C ILE A 54 24.05 -3.73 -1.55
N ALA A 55 24.56 -2.57 -1.94
CA ALA A 55 23.84 -1.64 -2.80
C ALA A 55 23.56 -2.25 -4.18
N ASP A 56 24.50 -2.98 -4.78
CA ASP A 56 24.35 -3.55 -6.12
C ASP A 56 23.45 -4.79 -6.14
N ASN A 57 23.33 -5.53 -5.03
CA ASN A 57 22.52 -6.75 -4.90
C ASN A 57 21.29 -6.53 -4.00
N VAL A 58 20.56 -5.43 -4.24
CA VAL A 58 19.36 -5.14 -3.46
C VAL A 58 18.27 -6.17 -3.72
N ASP A 59 17.62 -6.60 -2.63
CA ASP A 59 16.42 -7.41 -2.72
C ASP A 59 15.17 -6.54 -2.95
N TYR A 60 14.35 -6.93 -3.93
CA TYR A 60 13.05 -6.31 -4.21
C TYR A 60 11.88 -7.13 -3.66
N GLY A 61 12.13 -8.28 -3.03
CA GLY A 61 11.07 -9.08 -2.45
C GLY A 61 10.09 -9.62 -3.48
N ILE A 62 8.84 -9.75 -3.04
CA ILE A 62 7.70 -10.02 -3.91
C ILE A 62 7.45 -8.89 -4.92
N LEU A 63 7.88 -7.65 -4.63
CA LEU A 63 7.65 -6.50 -5.51
C LEU A 63 8.38 -6.64 -6.85
N LYS A 64 9.41 -7.50 -6.93
CA LYS A 64 10.06 -7.87 -8.20
C LYS A 64 9.04 -8.40 -9.23
N ALA A 65 8.00 -9.10 -8.80
CA ALA A 65 6.95 -9.62 -9.66
C ALA A 65 6.18 -8.52 -10.41
N LEU A 66 6.15 -7.30 -9.86
CA LEU A 66 5.40 -6.18 -10.42
C LEU A 66 6.12 -5.56 -11.63
N GLU A 67 7.44 -5.70 -11.78
CA GLU A 67 8.24 -5.03 -12.83
C GLU A 67 7.64 -5.15 -14.24
N GLY A 68 7.38 -4.01 -14.89
CA GLY A 68 6.84 -3.93 -16.26
C GLY A 68 5.49 -3.22 -16.33
N THR A 69 4.84 -3.34 -17.48
CA THR A 69 3.58 -2.64 -17.78
C THR A 69 2.39 -3.59 -17.65
N TRP A 70 1.44 -3.21 -16.80
CA TRP A 70 0.19 -3.90 -16.56
C TRP A 70 -0.97 -3.10 -17.09
N VAL A 71 -1.94 -3.79 -17.66
CA VAL A 71 -3.11 -3.18 -18.29
C VAL A 71 -4.35 -4.00 -17.97
N SER A 72 -5.50 -3.35 -18.01
CA SER A 72 -6.80 -3.97 -17.77
C SER A 72 -7.01 -5.24 -18.60
N TYR A 73 -7.38 -6.32 -17.92
CA TYR A 73 -7.77 -7.58 -18.52
C TYR A 73 -9.28 -7.74 -18.37
N ASN A 74 -10.01 -7.44 -19.43
CA ASN A 74 -11.47 -7.49 -19.45
C ASN A 74 -11.95 -8.89 -19.81
N ALA A 75 -12.17 -9.71 -18.79
CA ALA A 75 -12.89 -10.97 -18.92
C ALA A 75 -14.15 -10.93 -18.05
N ASP A 76 -15.25 -11.41 -18.59
CA ASP A 76 -16.48 -11.62 -17.83
C ASP A 76 -16.91 -13.07 -17.95
N TYR A 77 -16.80 -13.78 -16.83
CA TYR A 77 -17.20 -15.17 -16.72
C TYR A 77 -18.47 -15.34 -15.88
N ASN A 78 -19.03 -14.24 -15.35
CA ASN A 78 -20.26 -14.30 -14.59
C ASN A 78 -21.46 -14.43 -15.54
N LYS A 79 -22.02 -15.64 -15.61
CA LYS A 79 -23.16 -15.95 -16.47
C LYS A 79 -24.50 -15.42 -15.95
N ASN A 80 -24.54 -14.91 -14.72
CA ASN A 80 -25.76 -14.34 -14.13
C ASN A 80 -25.92 -12.85 -14.49
N ILE A 81 -24.93 -12.25 -15.16
CA ILE A 81 -24.99 -10.87 -15.62
C ILE A 81 -25.12 -10.85 -17.14
N ASP A 82 -26.29 -10.45 -17.63
CA ASP A 82 -26.63 -10.45 -19.06
C ASP A 82 -26.05 -9.26 -19.85
N ARG A 83 -25.24 -8.41 -19.22
CA ARG A 83 -24.68 -7.20 -19.85
C ARG A 83 -23.21 -7.40 -20.20
N ILE A 84 -22.77 -6.75 -21.28
CA ILE A 84 -21.37 -6.75 -21.68
C ILE A 84 -20.63 -5.67 -20.87
N MET A 85 -19.57 -6.06 -20.18
CA MET A 85 -18.67 -5.14 -19.49
C MET A 85 -17.75 -4.46 -20.49
N ASN A 86 -17.71 -3.14 -20.46
CA ASN A 86 -16.81 -2.35 -21.31
C ASN A 86 -15.41 -2.23 -20.70
N GLY A 87 -15.28 -2.44 -19.38
CA GLY A 87 -14.03 -2.39 -18.65
C GLY A 87 -13.90 -3.49 -17.59
N SER A 88 -12.68 -3.77 -17.17
CA SER A 88 -12.42 -4.68 -16.04
C SER A 88 -12.37 -3.97 -14.70
N GLY A 89 -12.02 -2.67 -14.72
CA GLY A 89 -11.95 -1.86 -13.52
C GLY A 89 -13.32 -1.34 -13.12
N VAL A 90 -13.58 -1.30 -11.82
CA VAL A 90 -14.79 -0.67 -11.26
C VAL A 90 -14.35 0.36 -10.22
N HIS A 91 -14.86 1.57 -10.37
CA HIS A 91 -14.65 2.66 -9.42
C HIS A 91 -16.00 3.13 -8.87
N THR A 92 -16.11 3.20 -7.54
CA THR A 92 -17.23 3.85 -6.87
C THR A 92 -16.73 5.08 -6.13
N THR A 93 -17.38 6.22 -6.37
CA THR A 93 -17.07 7.49 -5.73
C THR A 93 -18.34 8.16 -5.23
N ILE A 94 -18.16 8.99 -4.21
CA ILE A 94 -19.18 9.91 -3.75
C ILE A 94 -18.65 11.33 -3.82
N MET A 95 -19.50 12.22 -4.34
CA MET A 95 -19.19 13.64 -4.43
C MET A 95 -20.32 14.47 -3.81
N PRO A 96 -20.01 15.62 -3.20
CA PRO A 96 -21.02 16.60 -2.85
C PRO A 96 -21.87 16.93 -4.08
N SER A 97 -23.20 16.92 -3.97
CA SER A 97 -24.04 17.27 -5.12
C SER A 97 -23.79 18.73 -5.53
N PRO A 98 -23.80 19.06 -6.83
CA PRO A 98 -23.62 20.45 -7.28
C PRO A 98 -24.57 21.42 -6.57
N GLY A 99 -24.03 22.55 -6.09
CA GLY A 99 -24.79 23.57 -5.37
C GLY A 99 -25.01 23.32 -3.88
N THR A 100 -24.48 22.22 -3.34
CA THR A 100 -24.53 21.93 -1.89
C THR A 100 -23.32 22.50 -1.15
N ASN A 101 -23.51 22.89 0.10
CA ASN A 101 -22.43 23.17 1.05
C ASN A 101 -22.98 23.07 2.47
N SER A 102 -22.09 22.87 3.44
CA SER A 102 -22.45 22.71 4.86
C SER A 102 -23.18 23.90 5.49
N GLY A 103 -23.17 25.07 4.84
CA GLY A 103 -23.81 26.29 5.33
C GLY A 103 -25.18 26.59 4.73
N THR A 104 -25.59 25.93 3.64
CA THR A 104 -26.88 26.20 2.96
C THR A 104 -27.75 24.96 2.80
N ILE A 105 -27.22 23.93 2.13
CA ILE A 105 -27.91 22.65 1.90
C ILE A 105 -26.90 21.57 2.32
N PRO A 106 -26.87 21.24 3.63
CA PRO A 106 -25.98 20.20 4.13
C PRO A 106 -26.42 18.83 3.59
N GLY A 107 -25.45 17.92 3.43
CA GLY A 107 -25.73 16.50 3.42
C GLY A 107 -26.34 15.89 2.15
N LYS A 108 -26.37 16.57 1.00
CA LYS A 108 -26.80 15.96 -0.28
C LYS A 108 -25.60 15.56 -1.13
N PHE A 109 -25.54 14.27 -1.49
CA PHE A 109 -24.41 13.67 -2.21
C PHE A 109 -24.84 12.90 -3.46
N SER A 110 -23.94 12.84 -4.44
CA SER A 110 -24.07 12.03 -5.65
C SER A 110 -23.16 10.82 -5.54
N PHE A 111 -23.73 9.63 -5.78
CA PHE A 111 -22.99 8.40 -5.97
C PHE A 111 -22.71 8.23 -7.45
N GLU A 112 -21.45 7.99 -7.80
CA GLU A 112 -21.05 7.62 -9.15
C GLU A 112 -20.35 6.27 -9.10
N CYS A 113 -20.71 5.41 -10.04
CA CYS A 113 -20.07 4.13 -10.23
C CYS A 113 -19.78 3.97 -11.72
N GLU A 114 -18.53 3.72 -12.07
CA GLU A 114 -18.12 3.61 -13.46
C GLU A 114 -17.19 2.43 -13.69
N GLU A 115 -17.27 1.89 -14.91
CA GLU A 115 -16.25 1.00 -15.44
C GLU A 115 -15.11 1.81 -16.04
N TYR A 116 -13.90 1.26 -15.98
CA TYR A 116 -12.73 1.90 -16.55
C TYR A 116 -11.71 0.90 -17.12
N ILE A 117 -10.79 1.43 -17.92
CA ILE A 117 -9.53 0.77 -18.29
C ILE A 117 -8.35 1.52 -17.67
N GLU A 118 -7.28 0.78 -17.42
CA GLU A 118 -6.13 1.25 -16.67
C GLU A 118 -4.83 0.76 -17.28
N LYS A 119 -3.80 1.61 -17.14
CA LYS A 119 -2.40 1.28 -17.34
C LYS A 119 -1.65 1.55 -16.04
N LEU A 120 -0.89 0.56 -15.58
CA LEU A 120 -0.06 0.63 -14.40
C LEU A 120 1.36 0.17 -14.74
N VAL A 121 2.36 1.05 -14.61
CA VAL A 121 3.75 0.77 -14.94
C VAL A 121 4.56 0.68 -13.66
N PHE A 122 5.28 -0.42 -13.46
CA PHE A 122 6.24 -0.57 -12.37
C PHE A 122 7.68 -0.60 -12.89
N SER A 123 8.54 0.21 -12.29
CA SER A 123 9.96 0.28 -12.65
C SER A 123 10.84 0.10 -11.42
N LEU A 124 11.74 -0.88 -11.46
CA LEU A 124 12.72 -1.06 -10.39
C LEU A 124 13.69 0.13 -10.36
N VAL A 125 13.98 0.64 -9.17
CA VAL A 125 15.06 1.58 -8.95
C VAL A 125 16.34 0.77 -8.79
N PRO A 126 17.34 0.91 -9.67
CA PRO A 126 18.57 0.15 -9.56
C PRO A 126 19.30 0.45 -8.25
N GLY A 127 19.65 -0.62 -7.55
CA GLY A 127 20.42 -0.58 -6.33
C GLY A 127 19.64 -0.21 -5.06
N GLY A 128 20.23 -0.57 -3.92
CA GLY A 128 19.63 -0.44 -2.60
C GLY A 128 19.67 0.98 -2.08
N VAL A 129 18.52 1.52 -1.70
CA VAL A 129 18.42 2.83 -1.06
C VAL A 129 18.74 2.67 0.43
N ARG A 130 19.89 3.19 0.85
CA ARG A 130 20.40 3.05 2.22
C ARG A 130 19.76 4.06 3.18
N ASN A 131 19.18 3.56 4.27
CA ASN A 131 18.70 4.30 5.43
C ASN A 131 19.62 4.05 6.64
N ARG A 132 20.09 5.14 7.26
CA ARG A 132 21.03 5.09 8.39
C ARG A 132 20.30 5.36 9.71
N GLY A 133 20.26 4.36 10.59
CA GLY A 133 19.67 4.43 11.93
C GLY A 133 20.70 4.42 13.06
N GLY A 134 21.95 4.78 12.78
CA GLY A 134 23.07 4.67 13.73
C GLY A 134 23.54 3.22 13.84
N ALA A 135 23.04 2.49 14.84
CA ALA A 135 23.37 1.07 15.05
C ALA A 135 22.62 0.11 14.10
N ASN A 136 21.65 0.62 13.34
CA ASN A 136 20.89 -0.15 12.36
C ASN A 136 21.06 0.48 10.98
N GLU A 137 21.17 -0.34 9.96
CA GLU A 137 21.15 0.05 8.55
C GLU A 137 20.02 -0.71 7.88
N LEU A 138 19.30 -0.03 6.98
CA LEU A 138 18.25 -0.64 6.18
C LEU A 138 18.52 -0.32 4.71
N PHE A 139 18.50 -1.33 3.85
CA PHE A 139 18.57 -1.15 2.41
C PHE A 139 17.21 -1.48 1.81
N CYS A 140 16.62 -0.52 1.11
CA CYS A 140 15.30 -0.69 0.53
C CYS A 140 15.39 -1.06 -0.95
N GLY A 141 14.69 -2.13 -1.35
CA GLY A 141 14.35 -2.40 -2.75
C GLY A 141 13.21 -1.49 -3.17
N ALA A 142 13.48 -0.54 -4.07
CA ALA A 142 12.50 0.47 -4.48
C ALA A 142 11.89 0.14 -5.85
N VAL A 143 10.57 0.25 -5.96
CA VAL A 143 9.80 0.05 -7.20
C VAL A 143 8.91 1.27 -7.42
N LYS A 144 9.21 2.07 -8.44
CA LYS A 144 8.33 3.19 -8.85
C LYS A 144 7.06 2.63 -9.46
N TYR A 145 5.94 3.33 -9.29
CA TYR A 145 4.72 3.07 -10.05
C TYR A 145 4.13 4.35 -10.64
N GLU A 146 3.50 4.20 -11.80
CA GLU A 146 2.71 5.22 -12.50
C GLU A 146 1.40 4.58 -12.97
N GLN A 147 0.28 5.15 -12.57
CA GLN A 147 -1.07 4.67 -12.81
C GLN A 147 -1.85 5.72 -13.61
N SER A 148 -2.49 5.28 -14.69
CA SER A 148 -3.39 6.11 -15.50
C SER A 148 -4.70 5.38 -15.72
N ILE A 149 -5.82 6.04 -15.44
CA ILE A 149 -7.16 5.47 -15.58
C ILE A 149 -8.00 6.30 -16.55
N LYS A 150 -8.69 5.61 -17.45
CA LYS A 150 -9.60 6.21 -18.43
C LYS A 150 -10.99 5.58 -18.35
N SER A 151 -12.03 6.40 -18.40
CA SER A 151 -13.42 5.93 -18.40
C SER A 151 -13.71 5.14 -19.67
N VAL A 152 -14.59 4.14 -19.57
CA VAL A 152 -15.19 3.47 -20.74
C VAL A 152 -16.66 3.79 -20.92
N ASN A 153 -17.14 4.86 -20.27
CA ASN A 153 -18.54 5.26 -20.32
C ASN A 153 -18.93 5.73 -21.73
N THR A 154 -19.97 5.12 -22.29
CA THR A 154 -20.54 5.50 -23.58
C THR A 154 -21.93 6.10 -23.37
N GLN A 155 -22.01 7.42 -23.22
CA GLN A 155 -23.32 8.10 -23.24
C GLN A 155 -23.70 8.43 -24.68
N LYS A 156 -24.91 8.00 -25.11
CA LYS A 156 -25.40 8.21 -26.48
C LYS A 156 -25.35 9.67 -26.92
N ASP A 157 -25.58 10.59 -25.98
CA ASP A 157 -25.64 12.03 -26.24
C ASP A 157 -24.31 12.74 -25.94
N ASN A 158 -23.29 12.03 -25.45
CA ASN A 158 -21.98 12.61 -25.15
C ASN A 158 -20.85 11.58 -25.41
N PRO A 159 -20.51 11.33 -26.69
CA PRO A 159 -19.45 10.38 -27.06
C PRO A 159 -18.06 10.81 -26.59
N ASP A 160 -17.86 12.08 -26.26
CA ASP A 160 -16.58 12.63 -25.79
C ASP A 160 -16.19 12.11 -24.40
N LEU A 161 -17.13 11.50 -23.65
CA LEU A 161 -16.85 10.89 -22.36
C LEU A 161 -16.05 9.58 -22.47
N LEU A 162 -16.11 8.90 -23.61
CA LEU A 162 -15.37 7.66 -23.83
C LEU A 162 -13.86 7.94 -23.81
N TYR A 163 -13.14 7.22 -22.95
CA TYR A 163 -11.70 7.35 -22.73
C TYR A 163 -11.23 8.71 -22.19
N THR A 164 -12.13 9.47 -21.58
CA THR A 164 -11.75 10.64 -20.78
C THR A 164 -10.89 10.18 -19.58
N PRO A 165 -9.75 10.85 -19.31
CA PRO A 165 -8.96 10.58 -18.11
C PRO A 165 -9.78 10.85 -16.85
N ILE A 166 -9.83 9.87 -15.94
CA ILE A 166 -10.55 10.00 -14.66
C ILE A 166 -9.61 10.08 -13.46
N HIS A 167 -8.45 9.45 -13.55
CA HIS A 167 -7.51 9.40 -12.43
C HIS A 167 -6.08 9.18 -12.91
N GLU A 168 -5.13 9.78 -12.21
CA GLU A 168 -3.70 9.52 -12.34
C GLU A 168 -3.13 9.34 -10.94
N GLU A 169 -2.16 8.47 -10.75
CA GLU A 169 -1.48 8.30 -9.46
C GLU A 169 -0.03 7.88 -9.71
N ASN A 170 0.92 8.39 -8.92
CA ASN A 170 2.29 7.92 -9.01
C ASN A 170 2.95 7.86 -7.63
N GLY A 171 3.98 7.02 -7.53
CA GLY A 171 4.65 6.81 -6.26
C GLY A 171 5.71 5.73 -6.28
N MET A 172 5.89 5.10 -5.13
CA MET A 172 6.90 4.07 -4.93
C MET A 172 6.45 3.03 -3.90
N TYR A 173 6.75 1.77 -4.18
CA TYR A 173 6.78 0.69 -3.22
C TYR A 173 8.21 0.47 -2.74
N LEU A 174 8.37 0.20 -1.46
CA LEU A 174 9.63 -0.12 -0.82
C LEU A 174 9.54 -1.51 -0.18
N TRP A 175 10.48 -2.36 -0.51
CA TRP A 175 10.78 -3.59 0.21
C TRP A 175 11.75 -3.29 1.34
N LEU A 176 11.40 -3.64 2.57
CA LEU A 176 12.08 -3.19 3.79
C LEU A 176 12.78 -4.32 4.57
N SER A 177 13.01 -5.49 3.97
CA SER A 177 13.50 -6.67 4.71
C SER A 177 14.98 -6.64 5.08
N ASP A 178 15.80 -5.87 4.35
CA ASP A 178 17.25 -5.96 4.45
C ASP A 178 17.80 -5.05 5.54
N VAL A 179 17.67 -5.52 6.79
CA VAL A 179 18.16 -4.84 8.00
C VAL A 179 19.50 -5.41 8.44
N TYR A 180 20.45 -4.53 8.71
CA TYR A 180 21.80 -4.86 9.17
C TYR A 180 22.12 -4.16 10.49
N ASN A 181 22.99 -4.76 11.28
CA ASN A 181 23.53 -4.12 12.49
C ASN A 181 24.87 -3.45 12.19
N HIS A 182 25.00 -2.16 12.48
CA HIS A 182 26.20 -1.38 12.26
C HIS A 182 26.80 -0.93 13.59
N ALA A 183 27.66 -1.78 14.16
CA ALA A 183 28.38 -1.45 15.39
C ALA A 183 29.32 -0.26 15.20
N ALA A 184 29.45 0.57 16.24
CA ALA A 184 30.49 1.59 16.27
C ALA A 184 31.87 0.92 16.17
N THR A 185 32.69 1.38 15.22
CA THR A 185 34.10 0.98 15.08
C THR A 185 34.99 2.06 15.68
N LYS A 186 36.26 1.75 15.95
CA LYS A 186 37.20 2.77 16.43
C LYS A 186 37.31 3.91 15.40
N GLU A 187 37.40 3.53 14.14
CA GLU A 187 37.50 4.42 12.99
C GLU A 187 36.26 5.32 12.85
N SER A 188 35.04 4.77 13.01
CA SER A 188 33.81 5.58 12.92
C SER A 188 33.69 6.58 14.07
N ILE A 189 34.09 6.17 15.28
CA ILE A 189 34.07 7.05 16.47
C ILE A 189 35.06 8.22 16.28
N GLU A 190 36.27 7.93 15.80
CA GLU A 190 37.30 8.94 15.51
C GLU A 190 36.85 9.92 14.42
N ARG A 191 36.18 9.42 13.37
CA ARG A 191 35.77 10.21 12.20
C ARG A 191 34.60 11.15 12.49
N ASP A 192 33.54 10.67 13.13
CA ASP A 192 32.24 11.35 13.07
C ASP A 192 32.08 12.42 14.16
N ARG A 193 32.45 12.11 15.41
CA ARG A 193 32.31 13.04 16.55
C ARG A 193 33.65 13.65 17.00
N GLY A 194 34.76 12.97 16.68
CA GLY A 194 36.05 13.21 17.32
C GLY A 194 36.03 12.70 18.77
N ILE A 195 37.13 12.15 19.27
CA ILE A 195 37.16 11.63 20.65
C ILE A 195 37.66 12.71 21.62
N HIS A 196 36.83 13.09 22.60
CA HIS A 196 37.23 14.03 23.67
C HIS A 196 38.02 13.29 24.77
N ALA A 197 39.36 13.37 24.70
CA ALA A 197 40.31 12.51 25.43
C ALA A 197 40.54 12.79 26.92
N PHE A 198 39.94 13.83 27.47
CA PHE A 198 39.91 14.07 28.92
C PHE A 198 38.92 15.19 29.24
N ASP A 199 38.11 15.00 30.28
CA ASP A 199 37.20 16.02 30.80
C ASP A 199 37.60 16.35 32.25
N GLU A 200 38.22 17.52 32.44
CA GLU A 200 38.62 18.01 33.76
C GLU A 200 37.44 18.11 34.73
N GLU A 201 36.25 18.39 34.22
CA GLU A 201 35.04 18.52 35.03
C GLU A 201 34.55 17.16 35.51
N ASP A 202 34.64 16.12 34.67
CA ASP A 202 34.35 14.74 35.09
C ASP A 202 35.35 14.22 36.13
N TYR A 203 36.63 14.58 36.01
CA TYR A 203 37.62 14.26 37.05
C TYR A 203 37.29 14.98 38.37
N LYS A 204 36.96 16.28 38.32
CA LYS A 204 36.63 17.07 39.52
C LYS A 204 35.35 16.59 40.20
N ASN A 205 34.33 16.24 39.43
CA ASN A 205 33.02 15.87 39.96
C ASN A 205 32.94 14.39 40.38
N TYR A 206 33.62 13.49 39.67
CA TYR A 206 33.43 12.04 39.81
C TYR A 206 34.71 11.25 40.04
N GLY A 207 35.89 11.89 40.05
CA GLY A 207 37.18 11.20 40.18
C GLY A 207 37.56 10.35 38.97
N TYR A 208 36.89 10.53 37.83
CA TYR A 208 37.12 9.77 36.61
C TYR A 208 38.49 10.09 35.99
N LYS A 209 39.36 9.08 35.83
CA LYS A 209 40.73 9.23 35.31
C LYS A 209 40.94 8.63 33.92
N GLY A 210 39.89 8.05 33.32
CA GLY A 210 40.00 7.44 32.00
C GLY A 210 40.07 8.49 30.89
N GLU A 211 40.63 8.08 29.75
CA GLU A 211 40.78 8.92 28.56
C GLU A 211 39.41 9.28 27.96
N TYR A 212 38.45 8.35 27.95
CA TYR A 212 37.12 8.59 27.36
C TYR A 212 36.04 8.00 28.24
N ARG A 213 35.02 8.77 28.65
CA ARG A 213 33.87 8.23 29.43
C ARG A 213 32.93 7.43 28.53
N ASN A 214 33.39 6.28 28.08
CA ASN A 214 32.70 5.36 27.17
C ASN A 214 31.84 4.30 27.89
N GLU A 215 31.81 4.36 29.22
CA GLU A 215 30.98 3.51 30.09
C GLU A 215 30.30 4.39 31.15
N PRO A 216 29.10 3.99 31.64
CA PRO A 216 28.46 4.67 32.75
C PRO A 216 29.33 4.61 34.02
N LEU A 217 29.26 5.66 34.84
CA LEU A 217 29.78 5.63 36.20
C LEU A 217 28.64 5.30 37.16
N VAL A 218 28.94 4.51 38.18
CA VAL A 218 27.99 4.18 39.24
C VAL A 218 28.51 4.64 40.59
N GLN A 219 27.65 5.26 41.38
CA GLN A 219 27.99 5.64 42.75
C GLN A 219 27.82 4.43 43.67
N VAL A 220 28.90 4.06 44.36
CA VAL A 220 28.93 3.01 45.38
C VAL A 220 29.48 3.58 46.70
N LYS A 221 29.39 2.82 47.78
CA LYS A 221 30.08 3.15 49.04
C LYS A 221 31.45 2.46 49.08
N ASP A 222 32.47 3.19 49.54
CA ASP A 222 33.79 2.63 49.82
C ASP A 222 33.79 1.80 51.13
N GLU A 223 34.94 1.21 51.48
CA GLU A 223 35.12 0.41 52.71
C GLU A 223 34.82 1.19 54.00
N ASN A 224 34.81 2.53 53.94
CA ASN A 224 34.53 3.44 55.04
C ASN A 224 33.11 4.04 54.98
N GLY A 225 32.29 3.65 54.00
CA GLY A 225 30.92 4.14 53.80
C GLY A 225 30.80 5.46 53.04
N ASN A 226 31.88 6.01 52.48
CA ASN A 226 31.85 7.25 51.70
C ASN A 226 31.41 7.00 50.25
N PRO A 227 30.71 7.94 49.60
CA PRO A 227 30.36 7.81 48.19
C PRO A 227 31.61 7.88 47.30
N GLN A 228 31.70 6.96 46.34
CA GLN A 228 32.71 6.95 45.29
C GLN A 228 32.05 6.56 43.96
N TYR A 229 32.51 7.13 42.85
CA TYR A 229 32.08 6.71 41.53
C TYR A 229 33.10 5.74 40.94
N ILE A 230 32.63 4.59 40.48
CA ILE A 230 33.42 3.59 39.76
C ILE A 230 32.83 3.35 38.38
N LEU A 231 33.59 2.76 37.46
CA LEU A 231 33.03 2.33 36.18
C LEU A 231 32.00 1.22 36.42
N MET A 232 30.94 1.19 35.61
CA MET A 232 29.95 0.12 35.66
C MET A 232 30.58 -1.28 35.49
N SER A 233 31.68 -1.39 34.72
CA SER A 233 32.43 -2.65 34.57
C SER A 233 33.24 -3.07 35.79
N GLU A 234 33.48 -2.16 36.73
CA GLU A 234 34.18 -2.41 37.99
C GLU A 234 33.22 -2.78 39.13
N LEU A 235 31.90 -2.65 38.90
CA LEU A 235 30.87 -3.03 39.86
C LEU A 235 30.92 -4.55 40.07
N LYS A 236 31.09 -4.97 41.32
CA LYS A 236 31.12 -6.39 41.68
C LYS A 236 29.71 -6.99 41.65
N GLU A 237 29.63 -8.30 41.46
CA GLU A 237 28.39 -9.05 41.60
C GLU A 237 27.77 -8.78 42.99
N ASP A 238 26.46 -8.47 43.02
CA ASP A 238 25.67 -8.09 44.20
C ASP A 238 26.08 -6.80 44.94
N GLN A 239 26.96 -5.97 44.37
CA GLN A 239 27.31 -4.67 44.96
C GLN A 239 26.19 -3.63 44.78
N GLU A 240 25.73 -3.04 45.88
CA GLU A 240 24.76 -1.94 45.83
C GLU A 240 25.37 -0.67 45.19
N TYR A 241 24.57 0.00 44.37
CA TYR A 241 24.87 1.30 43.80
C TYR A 241 23.64 2.22 43.92
N TYR A 242 23.87 3.53 43.97
CA TYR A 242 22.86 4.51 44.36
C TYR A 242 22.57 5.57 43.29
N GLU A 243 23.48 5.77 42.34
CA GLU A 243 23.34 6.72 41.24
C GLU A 243 24.04 6.17 39.98
N ILE A 244 23.50 6.48 38.79
CA ILE A 244 24.11 6.16 37.50
C ILE A 244 24.31 7.45 36.72
N ILE A 245 25.55 7.69 36.28
CA ILE A 245 25.90 8.75 35.34
C ILE A 245 26.13 8.09 33.98
N PRO A 246 25.40 8.48 32.91
CA PRO A 246 25.51 7.83 31.61
C PRO A 246 26.88 8.07 30.96
N ALA A 247 27.31 7.15 30.09
CA ALA A 247 28.46 7.35 29.23
C ALA A 247 28.29 8.62 28.36
N LYS A 248 29.39 9.35 28.11
CA LYS A 248 29.43 10.52 27.20
C LYS A 248 29.88 10.13 25.80
N GLU A 249 30.69 9.08 25.70
CA GLU A 249 31.33 8.63 24.47
C GLU A 249 30.87 7.23 24.04
N LEU A 250 31.02 6.94 22.74
CA LEU A 250 30.78 5.62 22.19
C LEU A 250 31.98 4.71 22.47
N LYS A 251 31.70 3.47 22.89
CA LYS A 251 32.71 2.40 22.96
C LYS A 251 32.71 1.64 21.63
N PRO A 252 33.87 1.17 21.11
CA PRO A 252 33.87 0.21 20.01
C PRO A 252 32.97 -0.99 20.33
N GLY A 253 32.12 -1.37 19.37
CA GLY A 253 31.07 -2.37 19.56
C GLY A 253 29.79 -1.83 20.23
N ALA A 254 29.68 -0.54 20.56
CA ALA A 254 28.40 0.06 20.92
C ALA A 254 27.42 -0.09 19.73
N GLY A 255 26.17 -0.42 20.04
CA GLY A 255 25.18 -0.83 19.04
C GLY A 255 25.14 -2.35 18.76
N ASN A 256 26.15 -3.12 19.18
CA ASN A 256 26.07 -4.60 19.16
C ASN A 256 25.20 -5.17 20.28
N ARG A 257 24.97 -4.39 21.34
CA ARG A 257 24.20 -4.79 22.52
C ARG A 257 23.08 -3.77 22.71
N GLY A 258 21.84 -4.19 22.54
CA GLY A 258 20.65 -3.33 22.66
C GLY A 258 19.43 -3.92 21.95
N PRO A 259 18.23 -3.35 22.15
CA PRO A 259 17.06 -3.74 21.38
C PRO A 259 17.32 -3.42 19.90
N TYR A 260 17.18 -4.43 19.04
CA TYR A 260 17.28 -4.24 17.61
C TYR A 260 15.93 -3.80 17.06
N PHE A 261 15.96 -2.83 16.15
CA PHE A 261 14.76 -2.42 15.45
C PHE A 261 14.51 -3.40 14.31
N ILE A 262 13.44 -4.19 14.43
CA ILE A 262 12.88 -4.96 13.34
C ILE A 262 11.59 -4.23 12.95
N PRO A 263 11.48 -3.69 11.73
CA PRO A 263 10.22 -3.08 11.31
C PRO A 263 9.09 -4.10 11.37
N ASP A 264 7.91 -3.67 11.81
CA ASP A 264 6.74 -4.54 11.90
C ASP A 264 6.21 -4.96 10.50
N TYR A 265 6.72 -4.34 9.43
CA TYR A 265 6.25 -4.42 8.05
C TYR A 265 7.40 -4.58 7.06
N SER A 266 7.21 -5.38 6.01
CA SER A 266 8.18 -5.57 4.92
C SER A 266 7.90 -4.66 3.72
N ILE A 267 6.72 -4.05 3.65
CA ILE A 267 6.27 -3.28 2.49
C ILE A 267 5.79 -1.91 2.94
N SER A 268 6.28 -0.87 2.25
CA SER A 268 5.73 0.47 2.32
C SER A 268 5.33 0.93 0.92
N ARG A 269 4.13 1.50 0.77
CA ARG A 269 3.69 2.17 -0.46
C ARG A 269 3.51 3.65 -0.17
N SER A 270 4.17 4.52 -0.92
CA SER A 270 3.92 5.96 -0.91
C SER A 270 3.37 6.41 -2.26
N GLY A 271 2.40 7.31 -2.26
CA GLY A 271 1.73 7.77 -3.49
C GLY A 271 1.26 9.22 -3.38
N VAL A 272 1.21 9.90 -4.52
CA VAL A 272 0.57 11.23 -4.66
C VAL A 272 -0.65 11.08 -5.56
N ILE A 273 -1.79 11.53 -5.03
CA ILE A 273 -3.07 11.52 -5.71
C ILE A 273 -3.39 12.97 -6.13
N PRO A 274 -3.60 13.26 -7.43
CA PRO A 274 -3.85 14.60 -7.97
C PRO A 274 -5.03 15.35 -7.35
N HIS A 275 -5.96 14.64 -6.71
CA HIS A 275 -7.04 15.23 -5.92
C HIS A 275 -6.55 15.93 -4.63
N GLY A 276 -5.25 15.88 -4.33
CA GLY A 276 -4.61 16.70 -3.28
C GLY A 276 -4.25 15.92 -2.02
N SER A 277 -4.00 14.62 -2.12
CA SER A 277 -3.59 13.80 -0.97
C SER A 277 -2.30 13.06 -1.27
N THR A 278 -1.39 13.03 -0.30
CA THR A 278 -0.22 12.14 -0.31
C THR A 278 -0.43 11.05 0.72
N ILE A 279 -0.15 9.81 0.36
CA ILE A 279 -0.33 8.65 1.23
C ILE A 279 0.99 7.93 1.51
N THR A 280 1.05 7.27 2.66
CA THR A 280 1.99 6.23 3.00
C THR A 280 1.20 5.09 3.64
N LEU A 281 1.27 3.91 3.05
CA LEU A 281 0.65 2.69 3.54
C LEU A 281 1.76 1.74 3.98
N LEU A 282 1.59 1.08 5.10
CA LEU A 282 2.51 0.06 5.60
C LEU A 282 1.79 -1.28 5.65
N GLY A 283 2.50 -2.36 5.37
CA GLY A 283 1.91 -3.68 5.33
C GLY A 283 2.87 -4.81 5.02
N ASP A 284 2.29 -5.98 4.78
CA ASP A 284 3.01 -7.24 4.69
C ASP A 284 2.32 -8.20 3.72
N ILE A 285 3.02 -9.29 3.41
CA ILE A 285 2.41 -10.47 2.80
C ILE A 285 1.60 -11.20 3.88
N VAL A 286 0.32 -11.44 3.61
CA VAL A 286 -0.60 -12.13 4.50
C VAL A 286 -0.51 -13.64 4.24
N PRO A 287 -0.03 -14.44 5.20
CA PRO A 287 0.07 -15.89 5.00
C PRO A 287 -1.29 -16.57 5.15
N SER A 288 -1.46 -17.68 4.45
CA SER A 288 -2.48 -18.69 4.80
C SER A 288 -1.81 -19.76 5.65
N GLN A 289 -2.21 -19.85 6.92
CA GLN A 289 -1.52 -20.65 7.94
C GLN A 289 -0.04 -20.20 8.07
N SER A 290 0.90 -21.04 7.63
CA SER A 290 2.34 -20.75 7.60
C SER A 290 2.90 -20.47 6.21
N ASN A 291 2.05 -20.48 5.17
CA ASN A 291 2.47 -20.37 3.78
C ASN A 291 2.19 -18.97 3.23
N TYR A 292 3.22 -18.34 2.65
CA TYR A 292 3.11 -17.03 1.99
C TYR A 292 2.76 -17.13 0.50
N LEU A 293 3.02 -18.30 -0.10
CA LEU A 293 2.49 -18.68 -1.40
C LEU A 293 1.29 -19.58 -1.19
N ILE A 294 0.11 -19.09 -1.55
CA ILE A 294 -1.16 -19.75 -1.30
C ILE A 294 -1.59 -20.49 -2.57
N GLN A 295 -1.93 -21.77 -2.45
CA GLN A 295 -2.35 -22.59 -3.59
C GLN A 295 -3.82 -22.33 -3.95
N GLY A 296 -4.13 -22.43 -5.24
CA GLY A 296 -5.47 -22.15 -5.79
C GLY A 296 -5.72 -20.65 -6.02
N ALA A 297 -6.99 -20.30 -6.26
CA ALA A 297 -7.43 -18.91 -6.45
C ALA A 297 -7.69 -18.20 -5.11
N PRO A 298 -7.55 -16.86 -5.05
CA PRO A 298 -8.08 -16.08 -3.94
C PRO A 298 -9.56 -16.36 -3.68
N GLN A 299 -9.94 -16.31 -2.41
CA GLN A 299 -11.30 -16.57 -1.97
C GLN A 299 -12.02 -15.24 -1.68
N PHE A 300 -13.14 -15.03 -2.33
CA PHE A 300 -14.04 -13.89 -2.13
C PHE A 300 -15.37 -14.37 -1.53
N PRO A 301 -16.12 -13.49 -0.85
CA PRO A 301 -17.37 -13.90 -0.25
C PRO A 301 -18.48 -14.14 -1.28
N GLU A 302 -19.45 -14.95 -0.85
CA GLU A 302 -20.68 -15.27 -1.58
C GLU A 302 -21.87 -15.16 -0.62
N GLY A 303 -23.05 -15.00 -1.19
CA GLY A 303 -24.32 -14.92 -0.49
C GLY A 303 -24.34 -13.79 0.53
N ASP A 304 -24.91 -14.11 1.68
CA ASP A 304 -25.00 -13.25 2.86
C ASP A 304 -23.63 -12.74 3.37
N LYS A 305 -22.55 -13.50 3.14
CA LYS A 305 -21.20 -13.09 3.58
C LYS A 305 -20.63 -11.94 2.75
N ALA A 306 -21.21 -11.69 1.56
CA ALA A 306 -20.83 -10.56 0.73
C ALA A 306 -21.31 -9.22 1.32
N TRP A 307 -22.18 -9.21 2.32
CA TRP A 307 -22.56 -8.00 3.03
C TRP A 307 -21.62 -7.71 4.21
N ASN A 308 -20.47 -7.08 3.94
CA ASN A 308 -19.50 -6.66 4.96
C ASN A 308 -19.02 -5.23 4.68
N TYR A 309 -19.35 -4.31 5.59
CA TYR A 309 -19.13 -2.87 5.46
C TYR A 309 -17.68 -2.46 5.18
N ASP A 310 -16.69 -3.28 5.54
CA ASP A 310 -15.28 -3.00 5.25
C ASP A 310 -15.00 -2.97 3.73
N PHE A 311 -15.89 -3.53 2.91
CA PHE A 311 -15.73 -3.69 1.46
C PHE A 311 -16.94 -3.18 0.65
N LEU A 312 -17.96 -2.64 1.31
CA LEU A 312 -19.13 -2.10 0.63
C LEU A 312 -18.91 -0.64 0.26
N SER A 313 -19.48 -0.19 -0.84
CA SER A 313 -19.67 1.23 -1.16
C SER A 313 -20.73 1.90 -0.28
N VAL A 314 -21.36 1.13 0.62
CA VAL A 314 -22.28 1.55 1.68
C VAL A 314 -21.53 1.51 3.00
N SER A 315 -21.62 2.55 3.81
CA SER A 315 -21.04 2.58 5.15
C SER A 315 -22.09 2.48 6.26
N PRO A 316 -21.72 2.04 7.47
CA PRO A 316 -22.64 2.00 8.61
C PRO A 316 -23.25 3.38 8.92
N THR A 317 -22.46 4.45 8.75
CA THR A 317 -22.89 5.83 9.05
C THR A 317 -23.93 6.37 8.08
N MET A 318 -24.07 5.79 6.88
CA MET A 318 -25.12 6.17 5.92
C MET A 318 -26.48 5.54 6.21
N GLY A 319 -26.49 4.46 7.01
CA GLY A 319 -27.64 3.58 7.17
C GLY A 319 -27.80 2.62 5.98
N GLY A 320 -27.86 1.31 6.26
CA GLY A 320 -27.97 0.26 5.25
C GLY A 320 -29.39 0.01 4.70
N ALA A 321 -30.30 0.97 4.81
CA ALA A 321 -31.73 0.79 4.45
C ALA A 321 -32.40 -0.44 5.11
N GLY A 322 -32.02 -0.74 6.37
CA GLY A 322 -32.49 -1.91 7.12
C GLY A 322 -31.59 -3.15 6.98
N ALA A 323 -30.65 -3.14 6.03
CA ALA A 323 -29.63 -4.19 5.91
C ALA A 323 -28.46 -3.95 6.88
N SER A 324 -27.86 -5.05 7.33
CA SER A 324 -26.68 -5.08 8.22
C SER A 324 -26.00 -6.45 8.12
N GLU A 325 -24.84 -6.65 8.73
CA GLU A 325 -24.21 -7.99 8.77
C GLU A 325 -25.10 -9.06 9.44
N THR A 326 -26.04 -8.65 10.30
CA THR A 326 -27.01 -9.58 10.93
C THR A 326 -28.28 -9.79 10.10
N HIS A 327 -28.54 -8.90 9.14
CA HIS A 327 -29.67 -8.93 8.23
C HIS A 327 -29.18 -8.51 6.83
N PRO A 328 -28.35 -9.35 6.18
CA PRO A 328 -27.63 -8.96 4.98
C PRO A 328 -28.54 -8.95 3.75
N ILE A 329 -28.12 -8.23 2.70
CA ILE A 329 -28.65 -8.42 1.35
C ILE A 329 -27.70 -9.38 0.63
N ASN A 330 -28.25 -10.47 0.10
CA ASN A 330 -27.49 -11.41 -0.72
C ASN A 330 -27.15 -10.75 -2.06
N LEU A 331 -25.86 -10.48 -2.29
CA LEU A 331 -25.37 -9.79 -3.49
C LEU A 331 -25.21 -10.70 -4.72
N ASP A 332 -25.46 -12.01 -4.58
CA ASP A 332 -25.52 -12.96 -5.70
C ASP A 332 -26.94 -13.10 -6.27
N GLU A 333 -27.93 -12.47 -5.62
CA GLU A 333 -29.32 -12.42 -6.05
C GLU A 333 -29.66 -11.04 -6.63
N PRO A 334 -30.74 -10.91 -7.44
CA PRO A 334 -31.22 -9.62 -7.89
C PRO A 334 -31.49 -8.65 -6.74
N ALA A 335 -31.30 -7.36 -6.98
CA ALA A 335 -31.57 -6.32 -5.99
C ALA A 335 -32.99 -6.46 -5.40
N PRO A 336 -33.18 -6.24 -4.08
CA PRO A 336 -34.49 -6.37 -3.45
C PRO A 336 -35.56 -5.51 -4.13
N ALA A 337 -36.81 -5.98 -4.20
CA ALA A 337 -37.89 -5.30 -4.92
C ALA A 337 -38.10 -3.82 -4.50
N TRP A 338 -37.86 -3.49 -3.23
CA TRP A 338 -38.01 -2.13 -2.71
C TRP A 338 -37.06 -1.13 -3.36
N VAL A 339 -35.93 -1.59 -3.92
CA VAL A 339 -34.92 -0.76 -4.56
C VAL A 339 -35.51 0.05 -5.73
N HIS A 340 -36.60 -0.41 -6.33
CA HIS A 340 -37.28 0.25 -7.44
C HIS A 340 -38.58 0.97 -7.04
N GLU A 341 -38.89 1.05 -5.74
CA GLU A 341 -40.05 1.81 -5.24
C GLU A 341 -39.79 3.32 -5.23
N THR A 342 -40.85 4.11 -5.49
CA THR A 342 -40.81 5.56 -5.27
C THR A 342 -40.80 5.86 -3.76
N LEU A 343 -39.74 6.52 -3.28
CA LEU A 343 -39.63 6.93 -1.89
C LEU A 343 -40.49 8.17 -1.57
N ASN A 344 -41.00 8.23 -0.35
CA ASN A 344 -41.84 9.27 0.23
C ASN A 344 -41.74 9.26 1.77
N ASP A 345 -42.37 10.24 2.42
CA ASP A 345 -42.33 10.43 3.88
C ASP A 345 -42.81 9.23 4.72
N GLN A 346 -43.51 8.24 4.11
CA GLN A 346 -43.96 7.03 4.80
C GLN A 346 -42.95 5.89 4.72
N ASN A 347 -42.28 5.69 3.57
CA ASN A 347 -41.35 4.58 3.35
C ASN A 347 -39.86 4.98 3.42
N ASP A 348 -39.56 6.27 3.51
CA ASP A 348 -38.25 6.85 3.85
C ASP A 348 -38.41 8.11 4.73
N PRO A 349 -38.95 7.98 5.97
CA PRO A 349 -39.24 9.13 6.83
C PRO A 349 -38.01 9.95 7.25
N GLY A 350 -36.80 9.40 7.05
CA GLY A 350 -35.53 10.08 7.35
C GLY A 350 -34.74 10.49 6.11
N GLU A 351 -35.30 10.37 4.90
CA GLU A 351 -34.66 10.69 3.62
C GLU A 351 -33.27 10.06 3.40
N ASN A 352 -32.97 8.95 4.07
CA ASN A 352 -31.65 8.30 4.04
C ASN A 352 -31.67 7.02 3.19
N LYS A 353 -32.84 6.38 3.06
CA LYS A 353 -32.99 5.15 2.27
C LYS A 353 -32.64 5.38 0.80
N ILE A 354 -32.85 6.61 0.30
CA ILE A 354 -32.51 7.01 -1.07
C ILE A 354 -31.04 6.76 -1.44
N TYR A 355 -30.09 6.90 -0.51
CA TYR A 355 -28.67 6.72 -0.81
C TYR A 355 -28.33 5.25 -1.07
N THR A 356 -28.76 4.38 -0.16
CA THR A 356 -28.60 2.93 -0.33
C THR A 356 -29.43 2.43 -1.53
N GLN A 357 -30.62 3.00 -1.77
CA GLN A 357 -31.43 2.72 -2.95
C GLN A 357 -30.65 2.98 -4.24
N ARG A 358 -30.00 4.15 -4.36
CA ARG A 358 -29.23 4.53 -5.57
C ARG A 358 -28.08 3.57 -5.86
N ILE A 359 -27.38 3.11 -4.82
CA ILE A 359 -26.25 2.19 -4.96
C ILE A 359 -26.74 0.81 -5.42
N LEU A 360 -27.81 0.30 -4.81
CA LEU A 360 -28.42 -0.99 -5.15
C LEU A 360 -29.13 -0.97 -6.52
N ALA A 361 -29.69 0.17 -6.91
CA ALA A 361 -30.41 0.35 -8.18
C ALA A 361 -29.48 0.60 -9.37
N HIS A 362 -28.17 0.75 -9.14
CA HIS A 362 -27.22 1.09 -10.18
C HIS A 362 -27.12 -0.04 -11.23
N ASP A 363 -26.95 0.32 -12.49
CA ASP A 363 -26.85 -0.67 -13.58
C ASP A 363 -25.70 -1.66 -13.39
N LEU A 364 -24.64 -1.23 -12.69
CA LEU A 364 -23.46 -2.03 -12.30
C LEU A 364 -23.67 -2.88 -11.04
N TYR A 365 -24.89 -3.04 -10.53
CA TYR A 365 -25.17 -4.02 -9.48
C TYR A 365 -24.72 -5.44 -9.91
N PRO A 366 -24.09 -6.24 -9.03
CA PRO A 366 -23.80 -5.95 -7.61
C PRO A 366 -22.50 -5.19 -7.36
N TYR A 367 -21.69 -4.94 -8.39
CA TYR A 367 -20.38 -4.28 -8.28
C TYR A 367 -20.46 -2.83 -7.79
N SER A 368 -21.58 -2.14 -8.01
CA SER A 368 -21.82 -0.82 -7.41
C SER A 368 -21.91 -0.84 -5.89
N VAL A 369 -22.31 -1.99 -5.31
CA VAL A 369 -22.44 -2.18 -3.87
C VAL A 369 -21.15 -2.71 -3.29
N ARG A 370 -20.52 -3.67 -3.99
CA ARG A 370 -19.32 -4.35 -3.55
C ARG A 370 -18.39 -4.62 -4.74
N PRO A 371 -17.49 -3.68 -5.08
CA PRO A 371 -16.67 -3.77 -6.29
C PRO A 371 -15.77 -5.01 -6.34
N ASP A 372 -15.25 -5.51 -5.22
CA ASP A 372 -14.35 -6.68 -5.19
C ASP A 372 -15.00 -7.98 -5.69
N LEU A 373 -16.33 -8.04 -5.82
CA LEU A 373 -17.01 -9.14 -6.52
C LEU A 373 -16.64 -9.21 -8.01
N ARG A 374 -16.22 -8.11 -8.63
CA ARG A 374 -15.71 -8.12 -10.01
C ARG A 374 -14.42 -8.94 -10.12
N LEU A 375 -13.58 -8.90 -9.08
CA LEU A 375 -12.35 -9.68 -9.00
C LEU A 375 -12.68 -11.18 -8.89
N ARG A 376 -13.60 -11.54 -7.99
CA ARG A 376 -14.15 -12.90 -7.83
C ARG A 376 -14.65 -13.46 -9.15
N ASP A 377 -15.49 -12.68 -9.84
CA ASP A 377 -16.18 -13.14 -11.04
C ASP A 377 -15.20 -13.32 -12.21
N THR A 378 -14.13 -12.52 -12.26
CA THR A 378 -13.02 -12.71 -13.21
C THR A 378 -12.24 -14.00 -12.95
N LEU A 379 -12.09 -14.42 -11.69
CA LEU A 379 -11.41 -15.67 -11.34
C LEU A 379 -12.25 -16.92 -11.64
N SER A 380 -13.57 -16.82 -11.65
CA SER A 380 -14.48 -17.97 -11.78
C SER A 380 -14.30 -18.80 -13.07
N GLY A 381 -13.74 -18.19 -14.12
CA GLY A 381 -13.43 -18.84 -15.40
C GLY A 381 -11.95 -19.19 -15.60
N GLN A 382 -11.10 -19.02 -14.60
CA GLN A 382 -9.64 -19.15 -14.72
C GLN A 382 -9.09 -20.33 -13.90
N GLU A 383 -8.00 -20.92 -14.40
CA GLU A 383 -7.20 -21.88 -13.63
C GLU A 383 -6.09 -21.14 -12.89
N VAL A 384 -6.33 -20.79 -11.62
CA VAL A 384 -5.31 -20.15 -10.78
C VAL A 384 -4.53 -21.21 -10.01
N LYS A 385 -3.22 -21.28 -10.26
CA LYS A 385 -2.32 -22.24 -9.63
C LYS A 385 -2.02 -21.82 -8.18
N ASN A 386 -1.63 -20.57 -8.00
CA ASN A 386 -1.26 -20.01 -6.71
C ASN A 386 -1.26 -18.47 -6.73
N TYR A 387 -1.19 -17.85 -5.56
CA TYR A 387 -1.07 -16.41 -5.40
C TYR A 387 -0.27 -16.01 -4.16
N VAL A 388 0.19 -14.76 -4.17
CA VAL A 388 0.74 -14.06 -3.01
C VAL A 388 -0.17 -12.88 -2.69
N PHE A 389 -0.58 -12.76 -1.43
CA PHE A 389 -1.54 -11.73 -0.98
C PHE A 389 -0.86 -10.67 -0.13
N LEU A 390 -0.95 -9.42 -0.54
CA LEU A 390 -0.40 -8.26 0.13
C LEU A 390 -1.55 -7.45 0.73
N GLN A 391 -1.38 -7.00 1.97
CA GLN A 391 -2.30 -6.08 2.62
C GLN A 391 -1.51 -4.92 3.23
N MET A 392 -1.94 -3.70 2.93
CA MET A 392 -1.35 -2.46 3.44
C MET A 392 -2.44 -1.51 3.92
N SER A 393 -2.13 -0.71 4.92
CA SER A 393 -3.04 0.33 5.43
C SER A 393 -2.28 1.59 5.82
N SER A 394 -2.96 2.73 5.75
CA SER A 394 -2.52 3.97 6.39
C SER A 394 -2.66 3.93 7.91
N LYS A 395 -3.54 3.07 8.44
CA LYS A 395 -3.82 2.92 9.88
C LYS A 395 -3.73 1.45 10.29
N ASN A 396 -2.69 1.11 11.03
CA ASN A 396 -2.50 -0.24 11.54
C ASN A 396 -2.99 -0.37 12.98
N LYS A 397 -3.56 -1.54 13.32
CA LYS A 397 -4.05 -1.82 14.69
C LYS A 397 -2.96 -1.70 15.75
N THR A 398 -1.72 -2.00 15.40
CA THR A 398 -0.53 -1.98 16.27
C THR A 398 0.70 -1.52 15.49
N GLY A 399 1.77 -1.15 16.20
CA GLY A 399 3.05 -0.84 15.56
C GLY A 399 3.06 0.48 14.79
N ALA A 400 4.00 0.59 13.85
CA ALA A 400 4.16 1.78 13.02
C ALA A 400 2.89 2.07 12.18
N GLN A 401 2.55 3.35 12.10
CA GLN A 401 1.44 3.84 11.30
C GLN A 401 1.94 4.33 9.95
N GLY A 402 1.10 4.19 8.93
CA GLY A 402 1.26 4.94 7.70
C GLY A 402 0.92 6.42 7.93
N GLY A 403 0.47 7.10 6.88
CA GLY A 403 0.06 8.48 6.99
C GLY A 403 -0.68 8.97 5.77
N ILE A 404 -1.51 9.98 5.97
CA ILE A 404 -2.20 10.70 4.90
C ILE A 404 -1.98 12.18 5.17
N LEU A 405 -1.54 12.91 4.13
CA LEU A 405 -1.43 14.36 4.17
C LEU A 405 -2.36 14.96 3.12
N ASN A 406 -3.43 15.58 3.61
CA ASN A 406 -4.42 16.27 2.78
C ASN A 406 -3.98 17.73 2.51
N VAL A 407 -4.20 18.24 1.29
CA VAL A 407 -4.13 19.68 1.03
C VAL A 407 -5.23 20.43 1.81
N PRO A 408 -5.08 21.75 2.06
CA PRO A 408 -6.03 22.50 2.88
C PRO A 408 -7.49 22.40 2.45
N PHE A 409 -7.76 22.32 1.15
CA PHE A 409 -9.13 22.20 0.62
C PHE A 409 -9.76 20.85 1.00
N VAL A 410 -9.08 19.75 0.69
CA VAL A 410 -9.51 18.39 1.05
C VAL A 410 -9.66 18.27 2.56
N ASN A 411 -8.68 18.74 3.34
CA ASN A 411 -8.74 18.70 4.80
C ASN A 411 -9.94 19.45 5.39
N ARG A 412 -10.44 20.48 4.71
CA ARG A 412 -11.56 21.30 5.18
C ARG A 412 -12.93 20.70 4.85
N PHE A 413 -13.08 20.10 3.68
CA PHE A 413 -14.39 19.75 3.13
C PHE A 413 -14.65 18.25 3.01
N VAL A 414 -13.59 17.46 2.83
CA VAL A 414 -13.65 16.02 2.57
C VAL A 414 -12.33 15.39 2.97
N PRO A 415 -11.95 15.40 4.27
CA PRO A 415 -10.67 14.82 4.66
C PRO A 415 -10.64 13.34 4.29
N THR A 416 -9.55 12.95 3.63
CA THR A 416 -9.19 11.54 3.49
C THR A 416 -8.67 11.09 4.85
N VAL A 417 -9.30 10.09 5.45
CA VAL A 417 -8.96 9.67 6.82
C VAL A 417 -8.33 8.30 6.89
N GLU A 418 -8.54 7.46 5.89
CA GLU A 418 -7.95 6.12 5.85
C GLU A 418 -7.85 5.61 4.41
N VAL A 419 -6.79 4.86 4.14
CA VAL A 419 -6.61 4.13 2.89
C VAL A 419 -6.21 2.71 3.23
N ASN A 420 -6.98 1.77 2.71
CA ASN A 420 -6.71 0.33 2.79
C ASN A 420 -6.44 -0.19 1.38
N PHE A 421 -5.44 -1.05 1.25
CA PHE A 421 -5.03 -1.60 -0.03
C PHE A 421 -4.77 -3.10 0.07
N ARG A 422 -5.38 -3.83 -0.86
CA ARG A 422 -5.25 -5.28 -1.01
C ARG A 422 -4.75 -5.58 -2.42
N MET A 423 -3.80 -6.50 -2.54
CA MET A 423 -3.22 -6.88 -3.82
C MET A 423 -2.94 -8.38 -3.85
N TRP A 424 -3.35 -9.02 -4.93
CA TRP A 424 -3.10 -10.43 -5.22
C TRP A 424 -2.23 -10.51 -6.46
N ILE A 425 -1.07 -11.16 -6.33
CA ILE A 425 -0.19 -11.48 -7.45
C ILE A 425 -0.32 -12.97 -7.70
N GLU A 426 -0.84 -13.33 -8.85
CA GLU A 426 -1.39 -14.64 -9.14
C GLU A 426 -0.63 -15.31 -10.29
N THR A 427 -0.47 -16.63 -10.22
CA THR A 427 -0.08 -17.46 -11.36
C THR A 427 -1.32 -18.09 -11.94
N VAL A 428 -1.70 -17.68 -13.16
CA VAL A 428 -2.83 -18.23 -13.93
C VAL A 428 -2.29 -19.14 -15.02
N VAL A 429 -2.94 -20.29 -15.24
CA VAL A 429 -2.65 -21.21 -16.33
C VAL A 429 -3.65 -20.95 -17.45
N GLU A 430 -3.14 -20.55 -18.62
CA GLU A 430 -3.96 -20.28 -19.81
C GLU A 430 -3.28 -20.89 -21.03
N ASN A 431 -4.00 -21.69 -21.81
CA ASN A 431 -3.47 -22.39 -22.98
C ASN A 431 -2.20 -23.22 -22.69
N GLY A 432 -2.11 -23.80 -21.47
CA GLY A 432 -0.95 -24.58 -21.02
C GLY A 432 0.29 -23.75 -20.65
N ARG A 433 0.17 -22.41 -20.59
CA ARG A 433 1.23 -21.49 -20.17
C ARG A 433 0.87 -20.82 -18.85
N GLU A 434 1.86 -20.69 -17.97
CA GLU A 434 1.75 -19.85 -16.77
C GLU A 434 1.94 -18.36 -17.12
N ILE A 435 1.02 -17.53 -16.63
CA ILE A 435 0.97 -16.08 -16.82
C ILE A 435 0.80 -15.43 -15.44
N LEU A 436 1.38 -14.25 -15.25
CA LEU A 436 1.11 -13.46 -14.06
C LEU A 436 -0.15 -12.60 -14.26
N GLN A 437 -1.02 -12.63 -13.25
CA GLN A 437 -2.17 -11.75 -13.12
C GLN A 437 -2.06 -10.95 -11.83
N LEU A 438 -2.52 -9.70 -11.87
CA LEU A 438 -2.53 -8.78 -10.75
C LEU A 438 -3.96 -8.34 -10.49
N GLN A 439 -4.52 -8.69 -9.33
CA GLN A 439 -5.75 -8.11 -8.84
C GLN A 439 -5.44 -7.15 -7.69
N TYR A 440 -6.17 -6.04 -7.58
CA TYR A 440 -6.06 -5.19 -6.41
C TYR A 440 -7.40 -4.53 -6.06
N GLU A 441 -7.50 -4.11 -4.81
CA GLU A 441 -8.54 -3.24 -4.30
C GLU A 441 -7.90 -2.10 -3.48
N GLN A 442 -8.33 -0.88 -3.76
CA GLN A 442 -8.02 0.30 -2.98
C GLN A 442 -9.33 0.86 -2.40
N ILE A 443 -9.41 0.94 -1.08
CA ILE A 443 -10.54 1.56 -0.37
C ILE A 443 -10.03 2.80 0.33
N ILE A 444 -10.60 3.94 -0.03
CA ILE A 444 -10.29 5.26 0.53
C ILE A 444 -11.50 5.73 1.32
N LEU A 445 -11.35 5.94 2.61
CA LEU A 445 -12.40 6.50 3.45
C LEU A 445 -12.27 8.01 3.50
N PHE A 446 -13.33 8.68 3.06
CA PHE A 446 -13.53 10.11 3.18
C PHE A 446 -14.56 10.41 4.25
N GLU A 447 -14.38 11.52 4.97
CA GLU A 447 -15.37 12.00 5.93
C GLU A 447 -16.08 13.25 5.40
N PHE A 448 -17.41 13.29 5.53
CA PHE A 448 -18.23 14.42 5.12
C PHE A 448 -19.25 14.76 6.20
N HIS A 449 -19.72 16.01 6.22
CA HIS A 449 -20.94 16.36 6.96
C HIS A 449 -22.17 15.84 6.23
N PHE A 450 -23.01 15.09 6.91
CA PHE A 450 -24.13 14.34 6.36
C PHE A 450 -25.43 14.63 7.13
N GLY A 451 -26.56 14.43 6.45
CA GLY A 451 -27.89 14.61 7.01
C GLY A 451 -28.23 16.05 7.39
N ASP A 452 -29.41 16.20 7.98
CA ASP A 452 -29.91 17.49 8.48
C ASP A 452 -29.39 17.85 9.88
N ASP A 453 -28.73 16.90 10.57
CA ASP A 453 -28.17 17.06 11.91
C ASP A 453 -26.68 17.46 11.91
N GLY A 454 -26.03 17.42 10.73
CA GLY A 454 -24.61 17.76 10.57
C GLY A 454 -23.65 16.69 11.08
N GLY A 455 -24.11 15.44 11.25
CA GLY A 455 -23.27 14.30 11.62
C GLY A 455 -22.15 14.03 10.61
N THR A 456 -21.10 13.31 11.03
CA THR A 456 -20.02 12.90 10.13
C THR A 456 -20.30 11.52 9.54
N THR A 457 -20.35 11.43 8.22
CA THR A 457 -20.41 10.15 7.50
C THR A 457 -19.03 9.81 6.96
N SER A 458 -18.55 8.61 7.29
CA SER A 458 -17.39 8.02 6.62
C SER A 458 -17.88 7.26 5.40
N TRP A 459 -17.35 7.56 4.21
CA TRP A 459 -17.78 6.91 2.98
C TRP A 459 -16.58 6.34 2.21
N PRO A 460 -16.66 5.07 1.78
CA PRO A 460 -15.62 4.44 0.99
C PRO A 460 -15.70 4.79 -0.51
N HIS A 461 -14.63 5.36 -1.04
CA HIS A 461 -14.32 5.29 -2.46
C HIS A 461 -13.54 4.02 -2.71
N ILE A 462 -14.01 3.20 -3.65
CA ILE A 462 -13.45 1.88 -3.88
C ILE A 462 -13.02 1.81 -5.34
N GLN A 463 -11.82 1.31 -5.56
CA GLN A 463 -11.25 1.08 -6.88
C GLN A 463 -10.71 -0.34 -6.93
N VAL A 464 -11.16 -1.13 -7.90
CA VAL A 464 -10.70 -2.51 -8.12
C VAL A 464 -10.35 -2.73 -9.58
N ASN A 465 -9.36 -3.59 -9.85
CA ASN A 465 -9.11 -4.05 -11.21
C ASN A 465 -8.43 -5.42 -11.25
N THR A 466 -8.61 -6.12 -12.37
CA THR A 466 -7.78 -7.25 -12.79
C THR A 466 -6.90 -6.81 -13.95
N LEU A 467 -5.59 -6.97 -13.78
CA LEU A 467 -4.58 -6.55 -14.72
C LEU A 467 -3.72 -7.73 -15.16
N ARG A 468 -3.24 -7.70 -16.40
CA ARG A 468 -2.20 -8.59 -16.91
C ARG A 468 -1.11 -7.77 -17.58
N LYS A 469 0.04 -8.38 -17.85
CA LYS A 469 1.06 -7.76 -18.69
C LYS A 469 0.49 -7.47 -20.08
N LEU A 470 0.95 -6.37 -20.70
CA LEU A 470 0.49 -5.97 -22.04
C LEU A 470 0.62 -7.11 -23.06
N GLU A 471 1.68 -7.91 -22.95
CA GLU A 471 1.94 -9.06 -23.80
C GLU A 471 1.02 -10.28 -23.57
N ASP A 472 0.30 -10.33 -22.45
CA ASP A 472 -0.49 -11.48 -22.00
C ASP A 472 -2.01 -11.22 -22.05
N ILE A 473 -2.45 -10.07 -22.60
CA ILE A 473 -3.87 -9.80 -22.89
C ILE A 473 -4.23 -10.15 -24.35
N PRO A 474 -5.51 -10.49 -24.62
CA PRO A 474 -6.03 -10.73 -25.97
C PRO A 474 -5.75 -9.56 -26.94
N GLU A 475 -5.57 -9.88 -28.22
CA GLU A 475 -5.17 -8.94 -29.26
C GLU A 475 -6.17 -7.79 -29.47
N ASP A 476 -7.46 -8.07 -29.37
CA ASP A 476 -8.53 -7.08 -29.47
C ASP A 476 -8.50 -6.06 -28.32
N GLN A 477 -8.26 -6.53 -27.10
CA GLN A 477 -8.09 -5.67 -25.93
C GLN A 477 -6.79 -4.87 -26.01
N ARG A 478 -5.70 -5.51 -26.47
CA ARG A 478 -4.39 -4.86 -26.63
C ARG A 478 -4.47 -3.66 -27.55
N LYS A 479 -5.13 -3.78 -28.69
CA LYS A 479 -5.30 -2.67 -29.64
C LYS A 479 -5.97 -1.46 -29.00
N ILE A 480 -7.02 -1.69 -28.22
CA ILE A 480 -7.70 -0.62 -27.48
C ILE A 480 -6.73 0.04 -26.50
N ILE A 481 -6.02 -0.76 -25.70
CA ILE A 481 -5.04 -0.26 -24.72
C ILE A 481 -3.91 0.53 -25.39
N GLU A 482 -3.36 0.04 -26.50
CA GLU A 482 -2.30 0.71 -27.26
C GLU A 482 -2.78 2.05 -27.83
N GLU A 483 -3.95 2.06 -28.46
CA GLU A 483 -4.57 3.28 -28.99
C GLU A 483 -4.80 4.32 -27.88
N GLN A 484 -5.34 3.88 -26.73
CA GLN A 484 -5.72 4.80 -25.67
C GLN A 484 -4.54 5.30 -24.84
N PHE A 485 -3.53 4.48 -24.57
CA PHE A 485 -2.47 4.83 -23.61
C PHE A 485 -1.09 5.08 -24.21
N PHE A 486 -0.86 4.73 -25.49
CA PHE A 486 0.47 4.77 -26.10
C PHE A 486 0.53 5.57 -27.39
N GLU A 487 -0.47 5.46 -28.27
CA GLU A 487 -0.41 6.14 -29.57
C GLU A 487 -0.72 7.64 -29.51
N GLY A 488 -1.15 8.15 -28.34
CA GLY A 488 -1.80 9.45 -28.24
C GLY A 488 -3.12 9.41 -29.00
N THR A 489 -4.17 10.01 -28.46
CA THR A 489 -5.45 10.11 -29.17
C THR A 489 -5.19 10.72 -30.56
N LYS A 490 -5.28 9.91 -31.62
CA LYS A 490 -5.47 10.39 -32.99
C LYS A 490 -6.88 10.97 -33.06
N ALA A 491 -7.09 12.08 -32.38
CA ALA A 491 -8.28 12.90 -32.54
C ALA A 491 -8.29 13.33 -34.01
N SER A 492 -9.22 12.74 -34.76
CA SER A 492 -9.88 13.34 -35.91
C SER A 492 -8.92 14.04 -36.89
N GLN A 493 -8.32 13.28 -37.81
CA GLN A 493 -7.80 13.84 -39.05
C GLN A 493 -8.95 14.46 -39.84
N ASN A 494 -9.20 15.76 -39.60
CA ASN A 494 -9.70 16.75 -40.54
C ASN A 494 -9.73 18.10 -39.82
N ILE A 495 -8.68 18.90 -39.97
CA ILE A 495 -8.72 20.36 -40.26
C ILE A 495 -7.27 20.87 -40.36
N SER A 496 -6.93 21.28 -41.58
CA SER A 496 -5.90 22.23 -42.02
C SER A 496 -4.63 22.43 -41.18
N LEU A 497 -3.52 21.91 -41.70
CA LEU A 497 -2.15 22.31 -41.39
C LEU A 497 -1.95 23.81 -41.70
N ASN A 498 -2.01 24.67 -40.67
CA ASN A 498 -1.21 25.91 -40.50
C ASN A 498 -1.74 26.72 -39.30
N ALA A 499 -1.30 26.40 -38.08
CA ALA A 499 -1.28 27.34 -36.96
C ALA A 499 -0.23 26.92 -35.92
N PRO A 500 0.49 27.85 -35.27
CA PRO A 500 1.52 27.50 -34.29
C PRO A 500 0.91 26.98 -32.99
N ALA A 501 1.68 26.13 -32.28
CA ALA A 501 1.32 25.52 -31.01
C ALA A 501 0.72 26.54 -30.02
N VAL A 502 -0.56 26.35 -29.69
CA VAL A 502 -1.25 27.14 -28.68
C VAL A 502 -1.08 26.45 -27.34
N THR A 503 -0.45 27.17 -26.41
CA THR A 503 -0.35 26.83 -25.00
C THR A 503 -1.73 26.54 -24.40
N SER A 504 -1.84 25.45 -23.64
CA SER A 504 -3.06 25.06 -22.92
C SER A 504 -3.43 26.10 -21.87
N GLY A 505 -4.26 27.07 -22.25
CA GLY A 505 -4.85 28.06 -21.38
C GLY A 505 -6.07 27.50 -20.63
N CYS A 506 -6.15 27.85 -19.35
CA CYS A 506 -7.26 27.55 -18.44
C CYS A 506 -8.64 27.92 -19.06
N PRO A 507 -9.65 27.04 -19.02
CA PRO A 507 -10.91 27.28 -19.69
C PRO A 507 -11.87 28.04 -18.78
N TYR A 508 -11.68 29.34 -18.55
CA TYR A 508 -12.76 30.24 -18.11
C TYR A 508 -12.32 31.69 -18.30
N HIS A 509 -12.72 32.30 -19.42
CA HIS A 509 -13.08 33.71 -19.56
C HIS A 509 -13.44 33.99 -21.03
N LYS A 510 -14.74 33.90 -21.35
CA LYS A 510 -15.36 34.69 -22.42
C LYS A 510 -16.81 34.99 -22.04
N GLY A 511 -17.13 36.28 -21.88
CA GLY A 511 -18.48 36.80 -21.64
C GLY A 511 -18.61 37.45 -20.28
#